data_AF-A0A1U8KJ37-F1
#
_entry.id   AF-A0A1U8KJ37-F1
#
_cell.length_a   1.000
_cell.length_b   1.000
_cell.length_c   1.000
_cell.angle_alpha   90.00
_cell.angle_beta   90.00
_cell.angle_gamma   90.00
#
_symmetry.space_group_name_H-M   'P 1'
#
loop_
_entity.id
_entity.type
_entity.pdbx_description
1 polymer ?
#
loop_
_entity_poly.entity_id
_entity_poly.type
_entity_poly.pdbx_seq_one_letter_code
_entity_poly.pdbx_strand_id
1 'polypeptide(L)'
;MAPFEALYGRKCRTPLYWSELSESKLVGVDLIRETEEKVQIIRESLKAASDRQKSYADLKRRDIEFNVGDRVFLKVSPWKKVLRFGRKGKLSPRFIGPYEIIERIGPVAYRLALPPELEKIHNVFHVSMLRRYRSDPSHVIPHTEIELQSDMTYSEEPVKILAREVKELRNKRVPLVKVLWHRHGLEEATWETEESMRSQYPN
;
A
#
# COMPACT_ATOMS: atom_id res chain seq x y z
N MET A 1 -3.72 13.31 32.71
CA MET A 1 -5.12 13.49 33.13
C MET A 1 -5.87 12.23 32.75
N ALA A 2 -6.54 11.58 33.70
CA ALA A 2 -7.26 10.34 33.38
C ALA A 2 -8.55 10.66 32.60
N PRO A 3 -9.02 9.78 31.69
CA PRO A 3 -10.22 10.04 30.87
C PRO A 3 -11.47 10.43 31.66
N PHE A 4 -11.65 9.86 32.86
CA PHE A 4 -12.75 10.20 33.75
C PHE A 4 -12.66 11.64 34.30
N GLU A 5 -11.46 12.12 34.62
CA GLU A 5 -11.26 13.48 35.14
C GLU A 5 -11.59 14.52 34.07
N ALA A 6 -11.22 14.22 32.82
CA ALA A 6 -11.55 15.05 31.67
C ALA A 6 -13.06 15.11 31.40
N LEU A 7 -13.77 13.99 31.63
CA LEU A 7 -15.22 13.88 31.38
C LEU A 7 -16.08 14.51 32.49
N TYR A 8 -15.68 14.34 33.75
CA TYR A 8 -16.51 14.71 34.90
C TYR A 8 -15.97 15.88 35.71
N GLY A 9 -14.81 16.45 35.35
CA GLY A 9 -14.19 17.57 36.07
C GLY A 9 -13.78 17.25 37.50
N ARG A 10 -13.81 15.98 37.91
CA ARG A 10 -13.47 15.49 39.25
C ARG A 10 -12.59 14.24 39.17
N LYS A 11 -11.73 14.06 40.17
CA LYS A 11 -10.87 12.88 40.25
C LYS A 11 -11.67 11.59 40.42
N CYS A 12 -11.20 10.49 39.84
CA CYS A 12 -11.83 9.18 40.05
C CYS A 12 -11.82 8.81 41.54
N ARG A 13 -12.93 8.27 42.03
CA ARG A 13 -12.93 7.53 43.31
C ARG A 13 -12.23 6.19 43.10
N THR A 14 -10.92 6.18 43.28
CA THR A 14 -10.12 4.95 43.37
C THR A 14 -9.89 4.60 44.84
N PRO A 15 -9.64 3.31 45.19
CA PRO A 15 -9.16 2.93 46.53
C PRO A 15 -7.85 3.61 46.97
N LEU A 16 -7.21 4.34 46.05
CA LEU A 16 -6.01 5.15 46.26
C LEU A 16 -6.32 6.64 46.53
N TYR A 17 -7.59 7.08 46.42
CA TYR A 17 -8.00 8.48 46.55
C TYR A 17 -8.96 8.63 47.74
N TRP A 18 -8.39 8.91 48.91
CA TRP A 18 -9.09 8.99 50.20
C TRP A 18 -9.54 10.41 50.56
N SER A 19 -9.07 11.41 49.83
CA SER A 19 -9.48 12.81 50.02
C SER A 19 -10.83 13.08 49.36
N GLU A 20 -11.89 12.78 50.13
CA GLU A 20 -12.92 13.74 50.57
C GLU A 20 -14.31 13.09 50.68
N LEU A 21 -14.74 12.89 51.92
CA LEU A 21 -15.96 13.46 52.53
C LEU A 21 -16.15 12.86 53.95
N SER A 22 -15.14 12.96 54.81
CA SER A 22 -15.31 12.67 56.23
C SER A 22 -14.28 13.45 57.04
N GLU A 23 -14.74 14.24 58.00
CA GLU A 23 -13.92 14.77 59.08
C GLU A 23 -13.37 13.61 59.94
N SER A 24 -12.32 12.95 59.49
CA SER A 24 -11.62 11.93 60.28
C SER A 24 -10.26 12.46 60.72
N LYS A 25 -10.18 12.68 62.05
CA LYS A 25 -9.02 12.90 62.92
C LYS A 25 -7.63 12.88 62.28
N LEU A 26 -6.87 13.94 62.62
CA LEU A 26 -5.44 14.21 62.42
C LEU A 26 -4.50 13.08 62.91
N VAL A 27 -4.51 11.93 62.25
CA VAL A 27 -3.47 10.91 62.35
C VAL A 27 -3.15 10.50 60.92
N GLY A 28 -2.16 11.14 60.28
CA GLY A 28 -1.75 10.72 58.94
C GLY A 28 -1.16 11.77 58.01
N VAL A 29 -0.76 12.96 58.47
CA VAL A 29 -0.09 13.96 57.61
C VAL A 29 1.23 13.39 57.04
N ASP A 30 1.96 12.62 57.86
CA ASP A 30 3.20 11.97 57.43
C ASP A 30 2.96 10.87 56.38
N LEU A 31 1.93 10.03 56.58
CA LEU A 31 1.52 9.00 55.60
C LEU A 31 1.06 9.60 54.27
N ILE A 32 0.32 10.72 54.32
CA ILE A 32 -0.09 11.45 53.12
C ILE A 32 1.15 11.97 52.38
N ARG A 33 2.12 12.56 53.09
CA ARG A 33 3.36 13.05 52.48
C ARG A 33 4.19 11.92 51.86
N GLU A 34 4.36 10.81 52.58
CA GLU A 34 5.05 9.62 52.06
C GLU A 34 4.35 9.06 50.81
N THR A 35 3.02 9.01 50.79
CA THR A 35 2.29 8.53 49.61
C THR A 35 2.39 9.50 48.43
N GLU A 36 2.38 10.81 48.65
CA GLU A 36 2.61 11.80 47.60
C GLU A 36 4.01 11.68 46.99
N GLU A 37 5.03 11.50 47.82
CA GLU A 37 6.40 11.23 47.38
C GLU A 37 6.49 9.96 46.52
N LYS A 38 5.83 8.87 46.94
CA LYS A 38 5.78 7.62 46.16
C LYS A 38 5.02 7.79 44.84
N VAL A 39 3.91 8.53 44.82
CA VAL A 39 3.16 8.83 43.59
C VAL A 39 4.00 9.64 42.62
N GLN A 40 4.80 10.59 43.11
CA GLN A 40 5.72 11.37 42.29
C GLN A 40 6.77 10.48 41.64
N ILE A 41 7.38 9.57 42.40
CA ILE A 41 8.35 8.58 41.88
C ILE A 41 7.71 7.68 40.81
N ILE A 42 6.45 7.24 41.02
CA ILE A 42 5.73 6.41 40.04
C ILE A 42 5.49 7.18 38.74
N ARG A 43 5.10 8.46 38.82
CA ARG A 43 4.89 9.31 37.64
C ARG A 43 6.19 9.52 36.86
N GLU A 44 7.29 9.77 37.55
CA GLU A 44 8.61 9.93 36.94
C GLU A 44 9.08 8.63 36.29
N SER A 45 8.86 7.49 36.96
CA SER A 45 9.19 6.17 36.41
C SER A 45 8.36 5.82 35.18
N LEU A 46 7.06 6.13 35.18
CA LEU A 46 6.16 5.97 34.02
C LEU A 46 6.60 6.86 32.85
N LYS A 47 6.94 8.11 33.13
CA LYS A 47 7.45 9.04 32.11
C LYS A 47 8.75 8.52 31.50
N ALA A 48 9.71 8.12 32.34
CA ALA A 48 10.98 7.56 31.88
C ALA A 48 10.78 6.26 31.08
N ALA A 49 9.81 5.41 31.44
CA ALA A 49 9.48 4.21 30.67
C ALA A 49 8.87 4.56 29.30
N SER A 50 7.95 5.51 29.25
CA SER A 50 7.35 6.02 28.01
C SER A 50 8.40 6.65 27.07
N ASP A 51 9.29 7.47 27.63
CA ASP A 51 10.39 8.11 26.88
C ASP A 51 11.37 7.07 26.32
N ARG A 52 11.72 6.04 27.11
CA ARG A 52 12.53 4.90 26.62
C ARG A 52 11.82 4.17 25.48
N GLN A 53 10.53 3.85 25.63
CA GLN A 53 9.75 3.18 24.59
C GLN A 53 9.73 4.01 23.30
N LYS A 54 9.52 5.32 23.41
CA LYS A 54 9.55 6.25 22.29
C LYS A 54 10.93 6.27 21.61
N SER A 55 12.00 6.41 22.39
CA SER A 55 13.37 6.42 21.86
C SER A 55 13.73 5.14 21.09
N TYR A 56 13.32 3.97 21.60
CA TYR A 56 13.56 2.69 20.94
C TYR A 56 12.72 2.52 19.66
N ALA A 57 11.47 2.99 19.67
CA ALA A 57 10.58 2.87 18.54
C ALA A 57 10.96 3.82 17.38
N ASP A 58 11.40 5.04 17.71
CA ASP A 58 11.66 6.08 16.72
C ASP A 58 13.06 5.98 16.10
N LEU A 59 14.04 5.38 16.80
CA LEU A 59 15.43 5.20 16.30
C LEU A 59 15.51 4.54 14.91
N LYS A 60 14.55 3.69 14.56
CA LYS A 60 14.51 2.96 13.28
C LYS A 60 13.50 3.52 12.27
N ARG A 61 12.75 4.56 12.63
CA ARG A 61 11.80 5.21 11.72
C ARG A 61 12.53 6.28 10.93
N ARG A 62 12.18 6.39 9.64
CA ARG A 62 12.58 7.51 8.79
C ARG A 62 11.34 8.33 8.53
N ASP A 63 11.44 9.62 8.76
CA ASP A 63 10.39 10.54 8.35
C ASP A 63 10.39 10.59 6.82
N ILE A 64 9.31 10.07 6.24
CA ILE A 64 9.08 10.12 4.80
C ILE A 64 8.19 11.33 4.58
N GLU A 65 8.76 12.37 3.99
CA GLU A 65 8.02 13.54 3.57
C GLU A 65 7.91 13.55 2.04
N PHE A 66 6.80 14.10 1.56
CA PHE A 66 6.55 14.30 0.15
C PHE A 66 6.19 15.75 -0.11
N ASN A 67 6.57 16.25 -1.29
CA ASN A 67 6.21 17.57 -1.75
C ASN A 67 5.02 17.52 -2.71
N VAL A 68 4.34 18.65 -2.86
CA VAL A 68 3.32 18.82 -3.89
C VAL A 68 3.99 18.68 -5.27
N GLY A 69 3.38 17.89 -6.16
CA GLY A 69 3.94 17.53 -7.46
C GLY A 69 4.80 16.26 -7.46
N ASP A 70 5.15 15.70 -6.30
CA ASP A 70 5.82 14.40 -6.26
C ASP A 70 4.87 13.30 -6.75
N ARG A 71 5.42 12.35 -7.52
CA ARG A 71 4.72 11.12 -7.90
C ARG A 71 4.89 10.05 -6.83
N VAL A 72 3.80 9.42 -6.44
CA VAL A 72 3.78 8.36 -5.43
C VAL A 72 2.93 7.19 -5.86
N PHE A 73 3.36 5.99 -5.49
CA PHE A 73 2.56 4.80 -5.59
C PHE A 73 1.60 4.68 -4.41
N LEU A 74 0.34 4.35 -4.72
CA LEU A 74 -0.67 4.07 -3.71
C LEU A 74 -0.71 2.57 -3.39
N LYS A 75 -0.57 2.22 -2.11
CA LYS A 75 -0.70 0.85 -1.64
C LYS A 75 -2.16 0.41 -1.68
N VAL A 76 -2.44 -0.63 -2.46
CA VAL A 76 -3.71 -1.36 -2.39
C VAL A 76 -3.54 -2.53 -1.44
N SER A 77 -4.05 -2.37 -0.22
CA SER A 77 -4.45 -3.55 0.54
C SER A 77 -5.70 -4.14 -0.14
N PRO A 78 -5.98 -5.45 0.04
CA PRO A 78 -7.23 -6.03 -0.44
C PRO A 78 -8.39 -5.35 0.31
N TRP A 79 -8.92 -4.27 -0.26
CA TRP A 79 -10.11 -3.64 0.29
C TRP A 79 -11.25 -4.60 -0.01
N LYS A 80 -11.81 -5.18 1.05
CA LYS A 80 -12.91 -6.12 0.94
C LYS A 80 -14.04 -5.38 0.20
N LYS A 81 -14.25 -5.73 -1.08
CA LYS A 81 -15.25 -5.19 -2.02
C LYS A 81 -14.93 -3.88 -2.78
N VAL A 82 -13.77 -3.25 -2.59
CA VAL A 82 -13.44 -2.00 -3.31
C VAL A 82 -12.36 -2.29 -4.36
N LEU A 83 -12.71 -2.07 -5.63
CA LEU A 83 -11.91 -2.16 -6.86
C LEU A 83 -10.59 -2.95 -6.77
N ARG A 84 -10.64 -4.23 -7.15
CA ARG A 84 -9.41 -5.03 -7.35
C ARG A 84 -8.89 -4.78 -8.76
N PHE A 85 -7.80 -4.00 -8.86
CA PHE A 85 -7.11 -3.72 -10.12
C PHE A 85 -6.56 -4.99 -10.77
N GLY A 86 -6.77 -5.12 -12.09
CA GLY A 86 -6.06 -6.07 -12.94
C GLY A 86 -6.15 -7.55 -12.55
N ARG A 87 -5.00 -8.24 -12.58
CA ARG A 87 -4.87 -9.69 -12.37
C ARG A 87 -5.30 -10.08 -10.95
N LYS A 88 -6.28 -10.98 -10.84
CA LYS A 88 -6.79 -11.47 -9.55
C LYS A 88 -5.83 -12.51 -8.95
N GLY A 89 -5.60 -12.45 -7.63
CA GLY A 89 -4.88 -13.49 -6.88
C GLY A 89 -3.39 -13.16 -6.62
N LYS A 90 -2.53 -14.19 -6.64
CA LYS A 90 -1.11 -14.13 -6.23
C LYS A 90 -0.26 -13.12 -7.01
N LEU A 91 -0.68 -12.76 -8.23
CA LEU A 91 0.00 -11.81 -9.12
C LEU A 91 -0.65 -10.42 -9.14
N SER A 92 -1.57 -10.13 -8.23
CA SER A 92 -2.15 -8.78 -8.11
C SER A 92 -1.08 -7.78 -7.64
N PRO A 93 -1.00 -6.58 -8.26
CA PRO A 93 -0.05 -5.58 -7.83
C PRO A 93 -0.42 -5.08 -6.43
N ARG A 94 0.57 -4.99 -5.53
CA ARG A 94 0.39 -4.47 -4.17
C ARG A 94 0.34 -2.93 -4.12
N PHE A 95 0.83 -2.29 -5.18
CA PHE A 95 0.84 -0.84 -5.36
C PHE A 95 0.33 -0.52 -6.76
N ILE A 96 -0.48 0.52 -6.88
CA ILE A 96 -1.01 1.00 -8.17
C ILE A 96 -0.47 2.39 -8.41
N GLY A 97 -0.12 2.66 -9.67
CA GLY A 97 -0.06 3.97 -10.31
C GLY A 97 0.88 4.99 -9.67
N PRO A 98 1.76 5.65 -10.43
CA PRO A 98 2.29 6.92 -9.95
C PRO A 98 1.16 7.96 -9.99
N TYR A 99 0.66 8.36 -8.84
CA TYR A 99 -0.27 9.49 -8.70
C TYR A 99 0.48 10.71 -8.21
N GLU A 100 0.11 11.87 -8.72
CA GLU A 100 0.70 13.14 -8.29
C GLU A 100 0.04 13.63 -7.00
N ILE A 101 0.85 14.17 -6.09
CA ILE A 101 0.35 14.80 -4.88
C ILE A 101 -0.13 16.21 -5.24
N ILE A 102 -1.43 16.46 -5.07
CA ILE A 102 -2.07 17.76 -5.29
C ILE A 102 -1.81 18.69 -4.09
N GLU A 103 -1.95 18.16 -2.88
CA GLU A 103 -1.94 18.97 -1.67
C GLU A 103 -1.44 18.17 -0.46
N ARG A 104 -0.71 18.83 0.44
CA ARG A 104 -0.37 18.30 1.77
C ARG A 104 -1.37 18.84 2.79
N ILE A 105 -2.29 17.98 3.23
CA ILE A 105 -3.35 18.35 4.20
C ILE A 105 -2.80 18.40 5.63
N GLY A 106 -1.78 17.60 5.93
CA GLY A 106 -1.13 17.60 7.24
C GLY A 106 0.24 16.94 7.20
N PRO A 107 0.91 16.79 8.36
CA PRO A 107 2.24 16.18 8.42
C PRO A 107 2.26 14.76 7.83
N VAL A 108 1.14 14.03 7.95
CA VAL A 108 1.03 12.62 7.59
C VAL A 108 -0.03 12.33 6.52
N ALA A 109 -0.79 13.33 6.07
CA ALA A 109 -1.92 13.16 5.15
C ALA A 109 -1.74 13.98 3.87
N TYR A 110 -1.86 13.31 2.72
CA TYR A 110 -1.64 13.89 1.39
C TYR A 110 -2.83 13.60 0.49
N ARG A 111 -3.21 14.59 -0.34
CA ARG A 111 -4.23 14.45 -1.38
C ARG A 111 -3.59 14.07 -2.71
N LEU A 112 -4.09 13.02 -3.34
CA LEU A 112 -3.61 12.51 -4.62
C LEU A 112 -4.54 12.90 -5.78
N ALA A 113 -3.96 13.09 -6.96
CA ALA A 113 -4.69 13.14 -8.22
C ALA A 113 -5.07 11.72 -8.64
N LEU A 114 -6.25 11.27 -8.20
CA LEU A 114 -6.78 9.97 -8.59
C LEU A 114 -7.52 10.05 -9.95
N PRO A 115 -7.44 9.01 -10.78
CA PRO A 115 -8.20 8.91 -12.02
C PRO A 115 -9.70 8.77 -11.75
N PRO A 116 -10.57 9.08 -12.73
CA PRO A 116 -12.02 9.02 -12.59
C PRO A 116 -12.54 7.63 -12.18
N GLU A 117 -11.83 6.57 -12.59
CA GLU A 117 -12.09 5.18 -12.20
C GLU A 117 -12.10 4.96 -10.68
N LEU A 118 -11.39 5.83 -9.94
CA LEU A 118 -11.23 5.79 -8.48
C LEU A 118 -11.98 6.90 -7.75
N GLU A 119 -12.90 7.60 -8.40
CA GLU A 119 -13.71 8.68 -7.78
C GLU A 119 -14.47 8.23 -6.52
N LYS A 120 -14.85 6.95 -6.44
CA LYS A 120 -15.52 6.38 -5.26
C LYS A 120 -14.62 6.31 -4.02
N ILE A 121 -13.31 6.48 -4.19
CA ILE A 121 -12.31 6.41 -3.13
C ILE A 121 -11.95 7.84 -2.71
N HIS A 122 -11.90 8.09 -1.40
CA HIS A 122 -11.38 9.35 -0.89
C HIS A 122 -9.93 9.54 -1.33
N ASN A 123 -9.65 10.69 -1.95
CA ASN A 123 -8.34 11.01 -2.51
C ASN A 123 -7.29 11.44 -1.47
N VAL A 124 -7.60 11.34 -0.18
CA VAL A 124 -6.70 11.70 0.93
C VAL A 124 -6.16 10.45 1.60
N PHE A 125 -4.84 10.31 1.61
CA PHE A 125 -4.17 9.12 2.12
C PHE A 125 -3.12 9.44 3.17
N HIS A 126 -2.96 8.52 4.12
CA HIS A 126 -1.90 8.56 5.11
C HIS A 126 -0.55 8.16 4.48
N VAL A 127 0.55 8.76 4.93
CA VAL A 127 1.92 8.58 4.39
C VAL A 127 2.35 7.10 4.30
N SER A 128 1.86 6.26 5.22
CA SER A 128 2.16 4.82 5.26
C SER A 128 1.56 4.01 4.10
N MET A 129 0.57 4.58 3.40
CA MET A 129 -0.02 4.02 2.19
C MET A 129 0.70 4.50 0.92
N LEU A 130 1.59 5.46 1.04
CA LEU A 130 2.31 6.06 -0.08
C LEU A 130 3.73 5.52 -0.17
N ARG A 131 4.22 5.34 -1.39
CA ARG A 131 5.60 4.98 -1.64
C ARG A 131 6.16 5.90 -2.72
N ARG A 132 7.33 6.51 -2.46
CA ARG A 132 7.97 7.41 -3.42
C ARG A 132 8.17 6.73 -4.76
N TYR A 133 7.66 7.34 -5.83
CA TYR A 133 7.99 6.92 -7.19
C TYR A 133 9.44 7.32 -7.47
N ARG A 134 10.25 6.41 -8.02
CA ARG A 134 11.54 6.75 -8.60
C ARG A 134 11.35 6.70 -10.10
N SER A 135 11.39 7.85 -10.75
CA SER A 135 11.34 7.95 -12.21
C SER A 135 12.49 7.14 -12.77
N ASP A 136 12.15 6.07 -13.50
CA ASP A 136 13.10 5.27 -14.25
C ASP A 136 12.64 5.33 -15.72
N PRO A 137 13.49 5.79 -16.65
CA PRO A 137 13.17 5.82 -18.07
C PRO A 137 12.73 4.46 -18.62
N SER A 138 13.14 3.35 -18.00
CA SER A 138 12.73 1.99 -18.40
C SER A 138 11.27 1.64 -18.08
N HIS A 139 10.62 2.36 -17.16
CA HIS A 139 9.19 2.16 -16.85
C HIS A 139 8.25 2.87 -17.83
N VAL A 140 8.77 3.78 -18.65
CA VAL A 140 8.01 4.40 -19.72
C VAL A 140 7.98 3.38 -20.86
N ILE A 141 6.96 2.53 -20.88
CA ILE A 141 6.69 1.68 -22.04
C ILE A 141 6.37 2.67 -23.18
N PRO A 142 7.18 2.75 -24.24
CA PRO A 142 6.84 3.59 -25.38
C PRO A 142 5.47 3.16 -25.89
N HIS A 143 4.55 4.11 -26.02
CA HIS A 143 3.23 3.86 -26.59
C HIS A 143 3.44 3.62 -28.08
N THR A 144 3.59 2.36 -28.49
CA THR A 144 3.50 2.02 -29.90
C THR A 144 2.05 2.24 -30.29
N GLU A 145 1.79 3.22 -31.16
CA GLU A 145 0.46 3.46 -31.70
C GLU A 145 0.00 2.20 -32.46
N ILE A 146 -0.96 1.49 -31.89
CA ILE A 146 -1.59 0.35 -32.56
C ILE A 146 -2.72 0.92 -33.39
N GLU A 147 -2.58 0.87 -34.71
CA GLU A 147 -3.69 1.07 -35.64
C GLU A 147 -4.71 -0.06 -35.42
N LEU A 148 -5.73 0.22 -34.61
CA LEU A 148 -6.88 -0.65 -34.43
C LEU A 148 -7.82 -0.47 -35.62
N GLN A 149 -8.32 -1.57 -36.17
CA GLN A 149 -9.43 -1.52 -37.13
C GLN A 149 -10.68 -1.01 -36.42
N SER A 150 -11.69 -0.55 -37.17
CA SER A 150 -12.98 -0.06 -36.63
C SER A 150 -13.64 -1.02 -35.64
N ASP A 151 -13.31 -2.31 -35.76
CA ASP A 151 -13.90 -3.42 -34.99
C ASP A 151 -13.06 -3.76 -33.75
N MET A 152 -12.07 -2.91 -33.39
CA MET A 152 -11.13 -3.09 -32.28
C MET A 152 -10.23 -4.34 -32.42
N THR A 153 -10.17 -4.93 -33.61
CA THR A 153 -9.25 -6.02 -33.97
C THR A 153 -7.92 -5.45 -34.47
N TYR A 154 -6.84 -6.12 -34.10
CA TYR A 154 -5.48 -5.84 -34.56
C TYR A 154 -4.91 -7.09 -35.22
N SER A 155 -4.39 -6.97 -36.44
CA SER A 155 -3.81 -8.08 -37.19
C SER A 155 -2.29 -8.15 -36.97
N GLU A 156 -1.81 -9.27 -36.44
CA GLU A 156 -0.38 -9.53 -36.25
C GLU A 156 0.19 -10.34 -37.40
N GLU A 157 1.20 -9.81 -38.09
CA GLU A 157 1.88 -10.55 -39.17
C GLU A 157 3.05 -11.38 -38.62
N PRO A 158 3.10 -12.69 -38.91
CA PRO A 158 4.23 -13.53 -38.53
C PRO A 158 5.44 -13.23 -39.42
N VAL A 159 6.58 -12.91 -38.82
CA VAL A 159 7.84 -12.64 -39.55
C VAL A 159 8.62 -13.93 -39.76
N LYS A 160 8.78 -14.73 -38.71
CA LYS A 160 9.67 -15.90 -38.77
C LYS A 160 9.28 -16.96 -37.75
N ILE A 161 9.39 -18.23 -38.16
CA ILE A 161 9.34 -19.36 -37.23
C ILE A 161 10.73 -19.57 -36.63
N LEU A 162 10.85 -19.44 -35.32
CA LEU A 162 12.09 -19.57 -34.57
C LEU A 162 12.40 -21.02 -34.18
N ALA A 163 11.37 -21.79 -33.83
CA ALA A 163 11.51 -23.17 -33.37
C ALA A 163 10.25 -23.98 -33.71
N ARG A 164 10.41 -25.31 -33.78
CA ARG A 164 9.31 -26.26 -33.90
C ARG A 164 9.47 -27.33 -32.83
N GLU A 165 8.41 -27.63 -32.10
CA GLU A 165 8.41 -28.63 -31.05
C GLU A 165 7.11 -29.42 -31.08
N VAL A 166 7.17 -30.72 -30.78
CA VAL A 166 5.98 -31.57 -30.69
C VAL A 166 5.69 -31.81 -29.22
N LYS A 167 4.56 -31.27 -28.74
CA LYS A 167 4.12 -31.48 -27.37
C LYS A 167 3.38 -32.82 -27.28
N GLU A 168 3.98 -33.76 -26.57
CA GLU A 168 3.38 -35.06 -26.31
C GLU A 168 2.44 -34.98 -25.09
N LEU A 169 1.16 -35.17 -25.35
CA LEU A 169 0.11 -35.34 -24.34
C LEU A 169 -0.21 -36.83 -24.24
N ARG A 170 -0.89 -37.25 -23.15
CA ARG A 170 -1.25 -38.67 -22.89
C ARG A 170 -1.86 -39.41 -24.09
N ASN A 171 -2.66 -38.71 -24.91
CA ASN A 171 -3.41 -39.32 -26.02
C ASN A 171 -3.16 -38.67 -27.39
N LYS A 172 -2.34 -37.61 -27.48
CA LYS A 172 -2.18 -36.82 -28.72
C LYS A 172 -0.78 -36.20 -28.81
N ARG A 173 -0.27 -36.04 -30.02
CA ARG A 173 0.94 -35.27 -30.33
C ARG A 173 0.52 -33.99 -31.03
N VAL A 174 0.87 -32.83 -30.46
CA VAL A 174 0.48 -31.53 -31.00
C VAL A 174 1.73 -30.80 -31.50
N PRO A 175 1.88 -30.57 -32.81
CA PRO A 175 2.98 -29.77 -33.34
C PRO A 175 2.76 -28.30 -33.03
N LEU A 176 3.75 -27.69 -32.39
CA LEU A 176 3.80 -26.27 -32.03
C LEU A 176 4.95 -25.60 -32.78
N VAL A 177 4.74 -24.36 -33.17
CA VAL A 177 5.73 -23.50 -33.81
C VAL A 177 5.90 -22.24 -32.97
N LYS A 178 7.15 -21.86 -32.70
CA LYS A 178 7.47 -20.61 -32.01
C LYS A 178 7.54 -19.51 -33.06
N VAL A 179 6.63 -18.54 -32.98
CA VAL A 179 6.46 -17.50 -34.00
C VAL A 179 7.00 -16.18 -33.48
N LEU A 180 7.84 -15.54 -34.29
CA LEU A 180 8.23 -14.15 -34.13
C LEU A 180 7.26 -13.28 -34.93
N TRP A 181 6.59 -12.37 -34.24
CA TRP A 181 5.64 -11.43 -34.85
C TRP A 181 6.31 -10.11 -35.19
N HIS A 182 5.76 -9.38 -36.16
CA HIS A 182 6.40 -8.16 -36.71
C HIS A 182 6.65 -7.06 -35.68
N ARG A 183 5.77 -6.92 -34.70
CA ARG A 183 5.86 -5.88 -33.66
C ARG A 183 6.37 -6.39 -32.30
N HIS A 184 6.78 -7.66 -32.22
CA HIS A 184 7.24 -8.28 -31.00
C HIS A 184 8.75 -8.54 -31.04
N GLY A 185 9.42 -8.33 -29.90
CA GLY A 185 10.83 -8.70 -29.74
C GLY A 185 11.04 -10.22 -29.73
N LEU A 186 12.29 -10.68 -29.87
CA LEU A 186 12.63 -12.11 -29.76
C LEU A 186 12.17 -12.76 -28.45
N GLU A 187 12.11 -11.97 -27.36
CA GLU A 187 11.66 -12.42 -26.04
C GLU A 187 10.14 -12.57 -25.93
N GLU A 188 9.38 -11.92 -26.82
CA GLU A 188 7.92 -11.90 -26.84
C GLU A 188 7.33 -12.93 -27.82
N ALA A 189 8.16 -13.76 -28.44
CA ALA A 189 7.71 -14.80 -29.36
C ALA A 189 6.81 -15.85 -28.68
N THR A 190 5.63 -16.09 -29.26
CA THR A 190 4.62 -17.02 -28.73
C THR A 190 4.71 -18.39 -29.37
N TRP A 191 4.13 -19.40 -28.70
CA TRP A 191 4.01 -20.76 -29.22
C TRP A 191 2.59 -20.98 -29.74
N GLU A 192 2.45 -21.16 -31.05
CA GLU A 192 1.18 -21.41 -31.72
C GLU A 192 1.11 -22.82 -32.30
N THR A 193 -0.10 -23.35 -32.45
CA THR A 193 -0.30 -24.64 -33.13
C THR A 193 -0.05 -24.51 -34.62
N GLU A 194 0.67 -25.49 -35.21
CA GLU A 194 1.02 -25.46 -36.63
C GLU A 194 -0.22 -25.40 -37.54
N GLU A 195 -1.30 -26.09 -37.17
CA GLU A 195 -2.56 -26.08 -37.92
C GLU A 195 -3.23 -24.71 -37.94
N SER A 196 -3.26 -24.00 -36.81
CA SER A 196 -3.81 -22.64 -36.73
C SER A 196 -3.00 -21.67 -37.57
N MET A 197 -1.66 -21.77 -37.51
CA MET A 197 -0.78 -20.93 -38.31
C MET A 197 -0.99 -21.16 -39.82
N ARG A 198 -1.10 -22.42 -40.27
CA ARG A 198 -1.38 -22.73 -41.68
C ARG A 198 -2.75 -22.28 -42.16
N SER A 199 -3.75 -22.26 -41.26
CA SER A 199 -5.11 -21.84 -41.58
C SER A 199 -5.23 -20.31 -41.68
N GLN A 200 -4.61 -19.60 -40.75
CA GLN A 200 -4.67 -18.13 -40.68
C GLN A 200 -3.67 -17.47 -41.63
N TYR A 201 -2.52 -18.09 -41.87
CA TYR A 201 -1.45 -17.61 -42.75
C TYR A 201 -1.02 -18.73 -43.71
N PRO A 202 -1.79 -18.95 -44.80
CA PRO A 202 -1.53 -20.04 -45.74
C PRO A 202 -0.36 -19.81 -46.70
N ASN A 203 0.25 -18.61 -46.68
CA ASN A 203 1.34 -18.19 -47.58
C ASN A 203 2.71 -18.24 -46.90
#